data_AF-A0A109HNJ2-F1
#
_entry.id   AF-A0A109HNJ2-F1
#
_cell.length_a   1.000
_cell.length_b   1.000
_cell.length_c   1.000
_cell.angle_alpha   90.00
_cell.angle_beta   90.00
_cell.angle_gamma   90.00
#
_symmetry.space_group_name_H-M   'P 1'
#
loop_
_entity.id
_entity.type
_entity.pdbx_description
1 polymer ?
#
loop_
_entity_poly.entity_id
_entity_poly.type
_entity_poly.pdbx_seq_one_letter_code
_entity_poly.pdbx_strand_id
1 'polypeptide(L)'
;MLMTREQAAQKIQSGATLYLAGDQALLDSLPKGNWIGGTIPYFMDKQGGTHSRELIFVSEQDHCVSGSSVRWYDVDELPSIASDSPDHGFSVIILPATSQAHVRYAQDSPDYPGLFMKNIVGWVSGVDLADLGKVAARIYDGTSGKSYSEGCVALHATLPKDKMVSVGIVNCFKQGDGDVLTFAQDGFDIGQALVNGVPRDFAEYLTANQIDVRLPLVADYNGEKINASIQSIDQDAHKVTLYAPVFRGVEYRIATPVANYVEEFSRQLPQTVRSPEFSCNCILNFLYSELEGKRTGELIGPVTFGEVAYQLLNQTLVYLQIEDMPT
;
A
#
# COMPACT_ATOMS: atom_id res chain seq x y z
N MET A 1 -0.04 -16.62 -3.58
CA MET A 1 0.99 -17.44 -4.25
C MET A 1 0.93 -17.23 -5.75
N LEU A 2 2.06 -17.38 -6.45
CA LEU A 2 2.09 -17.20 -7.90
C LEU A 2 1.48 -18.39 -8.64
N MET A 3 0.65 -18.08 -9.64
CA MET A 3 -0.08 -19.05 -10.47
C MET A 3 -0.07 -18.61 -11.93
N THR A 4 -0.21 -19.56 -12.85
CA THR A 4 -0.51 -19.22 -14.25
C THR A 4 -1.93 -18.68 -14.37
N ARG A 5 -2.23 -18.01 -15.48
CA ARG A 5 -3.57 -17.52 -15.78
C ARG A 5 -4.63 -18.65 -15.76
N GLU A 6 -4.30 -19.84 -16.27
CA GLU A 6 -5.21 -20.98 -16.28
C GLU A 6 -5.53 -21.47 -14.86
N GLN A 7 -4.51 -21.53 -14.00
CA GLN A 7 -4.68 -21.92 -12.60
C GLN A 7 -5.53 -20.90 -11.83
N ALA A 8 -5.29 -19.60 -12.05
CA ALA A 8 -6.11 -18.54 -11.48
C ALA A 8 -7.58 -18.66 -11.96
N ALA A 9 -7.80 -18.91 -13.26
CA ALA A 9 -9.13 -19.11 -13.81
C ALA A 9 -9.86 -20.33 -13.19
N GLN A 10 -9.15 -21.43 -12.92
CA GLN A 10 -9.71 -22.59 -12.22
C GLN A 10 -10.15 -22.26 -10.80
N LYS A 11 -9.37 -21.46 -10.05
CA LYS A 11 -9.76 -20.98 -8.72
C LYS A 11 -11.00 -20.09 -8.75
N ILE A 12 -11.10 -19.20 -9.74
CA ILE A 12 -12.29 -18.37 -9.94
C ILE A 12 -13.51 -19.27 -10.20
N GLN A 13 -13.37 -20.27 -11.08
CA GLN A 13 -14.45 -21.19 -11.45
C GLN A 13 -14.88 -22.13 -10.31
N SER A 14 -14.02 -22.40 -9.32
CA SER A 14 -14.41 -23.14 -8.13
C SER A 14 -15.28 -22.33 -7.16
N GLY A 15 -15.52 -21.04 -7.45
CA GLY A 15 -16.31 -20.14 -6.60
C GLY A 15 -15.51 -19.55 -5.43
N ALA A 16 -14.18 -19.64 -5.46
CA ALA A 16 -13.35 -19.06 -4.42
C ALA A 16 -13.41 -17.52 -4.46
N THR A 17 -13.28 -16.91 -3.28
CA THR A 17 -13.12 -15.45 -3.15
C THR A 17 -11.63 -15.10 -3.19
N LEU A 18 -11.20 -14.25 -4.13
CA LEU A 18 -9.77 -14.04 -4.41
C LEU A 18 -9.34 -12.56 -4.40
N TYR A 19 -8.11 -12.31 -3.96
CA TYR A 19 -7.36 -11.07 -4.19
C TYR A 19 -6.27 -11.34 -5.22
N LEU A 20 -6.29 -10.61 -6.33
CA LEU A 20 -5.44 -10.86 -7.49
C LEU A 20 -4.49 -9.69 -7.79
N ALA A 21 -3.26 -10.01 -8.15
CA ALA A 21 -2.28 -9.05 -8.62
C ALA A 21 -1.50 -9.62 -9.81
N GLY A 22 -1.34 -8.87 -10.88
CA GLY A 22 -0.71 -9.38 -12.11
C GLY A 22 -0.52 -8.33 -13.20
N ASP A 23 0.09 -8.73 -14.32
CA ASP A 23 0.12 -7.91 -15.53
C ASP A 23 -1.29 -7.73 -16.11
N GLN A 24 -1.55 -6.55 -16.69
CA GLN A 24 -2.84 -6.19 -17.26
C GLN A 24 -3.34 -7.24 -18.27
N ALA A 25 -2.47 -7.74 -19.16
CA ALA A 25 -2.87 -8.69 -20.20
C ALA A 25 -3.39 -10.00 -19.62
N LEU A 26 -2.86 -10.43 -18.47
CA LEU A 26 -3.32 -11.63 -17.77
C LEU A 26 -4.68 -11.37 -17.11
N LEU A 27 -4.80 -10.26 -16.36
CA LEU A 27 -6.01 -9.91 -15.61
C LEU A 27 -7.21 -9.65 -16.54
N ASP A 28 -7.01 -8.96 -17.66
CA ASP A 28 -8.04 -8.69 -18.67
C ASP A 28 -8.64 -9.97 -19.26
N SER A 29 -7.91 -11.08 -19.22
CA SER A 29 -8.34 -12.37 -19.76
C SER A 29 -9.08 -13.26 -18.77
N LEU A 30 -9.14 -12.92 -17.49
CA LEU A 30 -9.72 -13.79 -16.46
C LEU A 30 -11.25 -13.86 -16.56
N PRO A 31 -11.87 -15.01 -16.22
CA PRO A 31 -13.33 -15.09 -16.15
C PRO A 31 -13.86 -14.24 -14.99
N LYS A 32 -15.15 -13.88 -15.08
CA LYS A 32 -15.88 -13.26 -13.96
C LYS A 32 -15.97 -14.22 -12.77
N GLY A 33 -16.00 -13.66 -11.57
CA GLY A 33 -16.22 -14.40 -10.32
C GLY A 33 -16.03 -13.50 -9.10
N ASN A 34 -15.90 -14.08 -7.91
CA ASN A 34 -15.80 -13.28 -6.69
C ASN A 34 -14.35 -12.85 -6.41
N TRP A 35 -13.85 -11.87 -7.14
CA TRP A 35 -12.48 -11.41 -6.95
C TRP A 35 -12.32 -9.92 -7.17
N ILE A 36 -11.32 -9.34 -6.51
CA ILE A 36 -10.82 -8.00 -6.78
C ILE A 36 -9.37 -8.11 -7.21
N GLY A 37 -8.89 -7.18 -8.04
CA GLY A 37 -7.48 -7.21 -8.42
C GLY A 37 -6.91 -5.89 -8.88
N GLY A 38 -5.59 -5.83 -8.94
CA GLY A 38 -4.83 -4.65 -9.34
C GLY A 38 -3.64 -5.02 -10.20
N THR A 39 -3.32 -4.19 -11.19
CA THR A 39 -2.12 -4.39 -12.00
C THR A 39 -0.87 -4.23 -11.16
N ILE A 40 0.09 -5.14 -11.28
CA ILE A 40 1.46 -5.03 -10.76
C ILE A 40 2.25 -6.30 -11.18
N PRO A 41 3.47 -6.19 -11.73
CA PRO A 41 4.28 -7.34 -12.10
C PRO A 41 5.38 -7.69 -11.08
N TYR A 42 5.34 -7.13 -9.86
CA TYR A 42 6.30 -7.36 -8.79
C TYR A 42 5.64 -8.07 -7.61
N PHE A 43 6.32 -9.08 -7.09
CA PHE A 43 5.76 -9.95 -6.06
C PHE A 43 6.81 -10.36 -5.04
N MET A 44 6.32 -10.69 -3.86
CA MET A 44 7.03 -11.47 -2.86
C MET A 44 6.33 -12.83 -2.77
N ASP A 45 7.01 -13.89 -3.17
CA ASP A 45 6.47 -15.27 -3.11
C ASP A 45 7.33 -16.15 -2.20
N LYS A 46 6.91 -17.40 -1.97
CA LYS A 46 7.62 -18.35 -1.10
C LYS A 46 9.09 -18.57 -1.50
N GLN A 47 9.40 -18.42 -2.79
CA GLN A 47 10.77 -18.54 -3.28
C GLN A 47 11.60 -17.26 -3.10
N GLY A 48 10.93 -16.13 -2.92
CA GLY A 48 11.52 -14.81 -2.70
C GLY A 48 10.86 -13.73 -3.55
N GLY A 49 11.42 -12.52 -3.49
CA GLY A 49 11.02 -11.42 -4.36
C GLY A 49 11.26 -11.74 -5.83
N THR A 50 10.30 -11.42 -6.69
CA THR A 50 10.36 -11.72 -8.13
C THR A 50 9.57 -10.71 -8.95
N HIS A 51 10.00 -10.51 -10.18
CA HIS A 51 9.26 -9.81 -11.23
C HIS A 51 8.74 -10.82 -12.26
N SER A 52 7.46 -10.72 -12.62
CA SER A 52 6.87 -11.56 -13.65
C SER A 52 5.69 -10.87 -14.32
N ARG A 53 5.64 -10.98 -15.66
CA ARG A 53 4.47 -10.62 -16.47
C ARG A 53 3.67 -11.83 -16.96
N GLU A 54 4.07 -13.02 -16.55
CA GLU A 54 3.48 -14.29 -17.00
C GLU A 54 2.68 -14.99 -15.89
N LEU A 55 2.86 -14.54 -14.65
CA LEU A 55 2.22 -15.10 -13.46
C LEU A 55 1.33 -14.08 -12.77
N ILE A 56 0.30 -14.59 -12.10
CA ILE A 56 -0.64 -13.84 -11.29
C ILE A 56 -0.42 -14.26 -9.84
N PHE A 57 -0.24 -13.30 -8.94
CA PHE A 57 -0.32 -13.57 -7.53
C PHE A 57 -1.78 -13.72 -7.12
N VAL A 58 -2.12 -14.91 -6.63
CA VAL A 58 -3.45 -15.28 -6.16
C VAL A 58 -3.42 -15.46 -4.65
N SER A 59 -4.17 -14.63 -3.93
CA SER A 59 -4.53 -14.88 -2.53
C SER A 59 -5.98 -15.33 -2.46
N GLU A 60 -6.24 -16.40 -1.72
CA GLU A 60 -7.58 -16.92 -1.51
C GLU A 60 -8.04 -16.56 -0.10
N GLN A 61 -9.23 -15.97 0.01
CA GLN A 61 -9.81 -15.56 1.27
C GLN A 61 -10.04 -16.76 2.19
N ASP A 62 -9.76 -16.61 3.48
CA ASP A 62 -9.91 -17.67 4.45
C ASP A 62 -11.37 -18.14 4.55
N HIS A 63 -11.56 -19.47 4.59
CA HIS A 63 -12.85 -20.14 4.74
C HIS A 63 -13.66 -19.74 5.99
N CYS A 64 -13.04 -19.14 7.01
CA CYS A 64 -13.75 -18.65 8.18
C CYS A 64 -14.52 -17.35 7.91
N VAL A 65 -14.25 -16.63 6.81
CA VAL A 65 -15.02 -15.45 6.42
C VAL A 65 -16.48 -15.84 6.14
N SER A 66 -17.42 -15.17 6.79
CA SER A 66 -18.84 -15.55 6.78
C SER A 66 -19.61 -14.97 5.59
N GLY A 67 -19.07 -13.96 4.92
CA GLY A 67 -19.68 -13.30 3.77
C GLY A 67 -18.75 -12.25 3.19
N SER A 68 -18.87 -12.02 1.88
CA SER A 68 -18.07 -11.03 1.16
C SER A 68 -18.91 -10.33 0.09
N SER A 69 -18.67 -9.03 -0.11
CA SER A 69 -19.24 -8.24 -1.20
C SER A 69 -18.17 -7.39 -1.86
N VAL A 70 -18.26 -7.24 -3.18
CA VAL A 70 -17.37 -6.37 -3.96
C VAL A 70 -18.13 -5.11 -4.34
N ARG A 71 -17.46 -3.96 -4.22
CA ARG A 71 -17.99 -2.67 -4.66
C ARG A 71 -16.88 -1.82 -5.29
N TRP A 72 -17.23 -1.14 -6.38
CA TRP A 72 -16.44 -0.04 -6.92
C TRP A 72 -17.00 1.28 -6.38
N TYR A 73 -16.09 2.20 -6.05
CA TYR A 73 -16.36 3.55 -5.58
C TYR A 73 -15.74 4.53 -6.55
N ASP A 74 -16.51 5.51 -7.00
CA ASP A 74 -15.93 6.66 -7.69
C ASP A 74 -15.15 7.55 -6.69
N VAL A 75 -14.38 8.51 -7.21
CA VAL A 75 -13.54 9.43 -6.43
C VAL A 75 -14.32 10.15 -5.33
N ASP A 76 -15.53 10.64 -5.65
CA ASP A 76 -16.37 11.37 -4.69
C ASP A 76 -17.05 10.43 -3.67
N GLU A 77 -17.04 9.12 -3.92
CA GLU A 77 -17.64 8.11 -3.03
C GLU A 77 -16.62 7.49 -2.07
N LEU A 78 -15.32 7.78 -2.20
CA LEU A 78 -14.27 7.25 -1.31
C LEU A 78 -14.58 7.42 0.19
N PRO A 79 -15.17 8.54 0.67
CA PRO A 79 -15.52 8.67 2.09
C PRO A 79 -16.51 7.61 2.60
N SER A 80 -17.30 7.00 1.71
CA SER A 80 -18.29 5.96 2.07
C SER A 80 -17.70 4.58 2.31
N ILE A 81 -16.43 4.34 1.93
CA ILE A 81 -15.74 3.05 2.14
C ILE A 81 -15.80 2.64 3.62
N ALA A 82 -15.61 3.58 4.55
CA ALA A 82 -15.65 3.30 5.98
C ALA A 82 -17.06 2.91 6.46
N SER A 83 -18.11 3.60 5.97
CA SER A 83 -19.50 3.27 6.34
C SER A 83 -19.97 1.94 5.76
N ASP A 84 -19.48 1.56 4.58
CA ASP A 84 -19.82 0.30 3.92
C ASP A 84 -18.97 -0.87 4.42
N SER A 85 -17.83 -0.57 5.08
CA SER A 85 -17.01 -1.56 5.75
C SER A 85 -17.78 -2.23 6.91
N PRO A 86 -17.71 -3.57 7.06
CA PRO A 86 -18.44 -4.26 8.11
C PRO A 86 -18.04 -3.80 9.52
N ASP A 87 -18.99 -3.78 10.46
CA ASP A 87 -18.69 -3.54 11.88
C ASP A 87 -17.82 -4.66 12.48
N HIS A 88 -18.10 -5.90 12.09
CA HIS A 88 -17.35 -7.08 12.52
C HIS A 88 -16.76 -7.80 11.30
N GLY A 89 -15.57 -7.38 10.91
CA GLY A 89 -14.93 -7.86 9.69
C GLY A 89 -13.80 -6.93 9.25
N PHE A 90 -13.53 -6.94 7.95
CA PHE A 90 -12.51 -6.10 7.33
C PHE A 90 -12.89 -5.73 5.90
N SER A 91 -12.13 -4.82 5.31
CA SER A 91 -12.21 -4.51 3.89
C SER A 91 -10.82 -4.47 3.27
N VAL A 92 -10.71 -4.99 2.06
CA VAL A 92 -9.50 -4.93 1.23
C VAL A 92 -9.77 -4.00 0.06
N ILE A 93 -8.99 -2.94 -0.08
CA ILE A 93 -9.18 -1.93 -1.12
C ILE A 93 -8.01 -1.88 -2.11
N ILE A 94 -8.29 -1.49 -3.35
CA ILE A 94 -7.27 -1.32 -4.39
C ILE A 94 -7.52 0.00 -5.11
N LEU A 95 -6.47 0.82 -5.17
CA LEU A 95 -6.44 2.11 -5.87
C LEU A 95 -5.49 2.03 -7.09
N PRO A 96 -5.76 2.74 -8.20
CA PRO A 96 -4.82 2.86 -9.30
C PRO A 96 -3.76 3.93 -8.98
N ALA A 97 -2.47 3.58 -9.04
CA ALA A 97 -1.39 4.56 -8.87
C ALA A 97 -1.60 5.76 -9.80
N THR A 98 -1.24 6.95 -9.31
CA THR A 98 -1.31 8.24 -10.03
C THR A 98 -2.71 8.72 -10.43
N SER A 99 -3.77 7.98 -10.06
CA SER A 99 -5.17 8.41 -10.27
C SER A 99 -5.60 9.50 -9.29
N GLN A 100 -6.72 10.17 -9.58
CA GLN A 100 -7.30 11.14 -8.67
C GLN A 100 -7.76 10.47 -7.37
N ALA A 101 -8.31 9.25 -7.44
CA ALA A 101 -8.70 8.47 -6.27
C ALA A 101 -7.50 8.17 -5.36
N HIS A 102 -6.36 7.81 -5.94
CA HIS A 102 -5.12 7.61 -5.16
C HIS A 102 -4.71 8.88 -4.41
N VAL A 103 -4.68 10.03 -5.10
CA VAL A 103 -4.35 11.33 -4.50
C VAL A 103 -5.34 11.71 -3.40
N ARG A 104 -6.65 11.61 -3.69
CA ARG A 104 -7.73 11.95 -2.76
C ARG A 104 -7.73 11.06 -1.53
N TYR A 105 -7.56 9.75 -1.70
CA TYR A 105 -7.47 8.84 -0.56
C TYR A 105 -6.24 9.17 0.29
N ALA A 106 -5.08 9.42 -0.31
CA ALA A 106 -3.86 9.75 0.41
C ALA A 106 -4.00 11.01 1.27
N GLN A 107 -4.66 12.05 0.75
CA GLN A 107 -4.81 13.34 1.43
C GLN A 107 -6.01 13.39 2.37
N ASP A 108 -7.16 12.87 1.95
CA ASP A 108 -8.43 13.12 2.63
C ASP A 108 -8.84 11.96 3.56
N SER A 109 -8.29 10.75 3.36
CA SER A 109 -8.70 9.57 4.15
C SER A 109 -8.57 9.73 5.67
N PRO A 110 -7.54 10.41 6.24
CA PRO A 110 -7.46 10.59 7.69
C PRO A 110 -8.68 11.30 8.29
N ASP A 111 -9.40 12.10 7.49
CA ASP A 111 -10.60 12.83 7.90
C ASP A 111 -11.91 12.08 7.56
N TYR A 112 -11.85 10.90 6.93
CA TYR A 112 -13.04 10.14 6.57
C TYR A 112 -13.77 9.64 7.83
N PRO A 113 -15.09 9.89 7.97
CA PRO A 113 -15.84 9.52 9.16
C PRO A 113 -15.75 8.02 9.47
N GLY A 114 -15.25 7.70 10.66
CA GLY A 114 -15.19 6.32 11.15
C GLY A 114 -14.10 5.44 10.52
N LEU A 115 -13.18 6.00 9.71
CA LEU A 115 -12.12 5.23 9.06
C LEU A 115 -11.33 4.38 10.07
N PHE A 116 -10.83 5.01 11.14
CA PHE A 116 -10.04 4.34 12.18
C PHE A 116 -10.86 3.41 13.09
N MET A 117 -12.18 3.31 12.89
CA MET A 117 -13.06 2.37 13.60
C MET A 117 -13.28 1.08 12.80
N LYS A 118 -12.71 0.96 11.61
CA LYS A 118 -12.91 -0.14 10.66
C LYS A 118 -11.57 -0.76 10.29
N ASN A 119 -11.53 -2.07 10.11
CA ASN A 119 -10.32 -2.76 9.63
C ASN A 119 -10.22 -2.64 8.11
N ILE A 120 -9.53 -1.60 7.62
CA ILE A 120 -9.36 -1.37 6.19
C ILE A 120 -7.90 -1.54 5.83
N VAL A 121 -7.61 -2.48 4.94
CA VAL A 121 -6.30 -2.70 4.36
C VAL A 121 -6.38 -2.65 2.85
N GLY A 122 -5.25 -2.63 2.17
CA GLY A 122 -5.27 -2.57 0.71
C GLY A 122 -3.93 -2.20 0.12
N TRP A 123 -3.95 -1.88 -1.17
CA TRP A 123 -2.75 -1.45 -1.88
C TRP A 123 -3.04 -0.55 -3.06
N VAL A 124 -2.00 0.15 -3.50
CA VAL A 124 -2.00 0.92 -4.74
C VAL A 124 -1.42 0.06 -5.85
N SER A 125 -2.28 -0.34 -6.79
CA SER A 125 -1.88 -1.02 -8.02
C SER A 125 -0.93 -0.14 -8.84
N GLY A 126 -0.03 -0.76 -9.57
CA GLY A 126 1.00 -0.08 -10.35
C GLY A 126 1.19 -0.71 -11.73
N VAL A 127 2.32 -0.39 -12.32
CA VAL A 127 2.76 -0.93 -13.62
C VAL A 127 4.20 -1.40 -13.46
N ASP A 128 4.75 -2.01 -14.51
CA ASP A 128 6.20 -2.19 -14.59
C ASP A 128 6.90 -0.83 -14.51
N LEU A 129 8.01 -0.73 -13.78
CA LEU A 129 8.75 0.51 -13.63
C LEU A 129 9.25 1.05 -14.98
N ALA A 130 9.52 0.18 -15.97
CA ALA A 130 9.87 0.59 -17.32
C ALA A 130 8.70 1.28 -18.07
N ASP A 131 7.47 1.06 -17.62
CA ASP A 131 6.23 1.60 -18.19
C ASP A 131 5.66 2.78 -17.37
N LEU A 132 6.37 3.20 -16.31
CA LEU A 132 5.96 4.33 -15.48
C LEU A 132 5.81 5.62 -16.31
N GLY A 133 4.67 6.28 -16.15
CA GLY A 133 4.30 7.47 -16.93
C GLY A 133 3.89 7.20 -18.38
N LYS A 134 3.90 5.94 -18.82
CA LYS A 134 3.50 5.52 -20.19
C LYS A 134 2.19 4.76 -20.19
N VAL A 135 1.96 3.95 -19.16
CA VAL A 135 0.77 3.11 -19.00
C VAL A 135 0.09 3.45 -17.68
N ALA A 136 -1.25 3.51 -17.69
CA ALA A 136 -2.04 3.72 -16.48
C ALA A 136 -2.21 2.40 -15.72
N ALA A 137 -2.02 2.44 -14.40
CA ALA A 137 -2.39 1.34 -13.53
C ALA A 137 -3.89 1.06 -13.59
N ARG A 138 -4.30 -0.19 -13.37
CA ARG A 138 -5.70 -0.60 -13.39
C ARG A 138 -6.08 -1.42 -12.19
N ILE A 139 -7.35 -1.30 -11.81
CA ILE A 139 -8.02 -2.10 -10.79
C ILE A 139 -9.23 -2.82 -11.41
N TYR A 140 -9.65 -3.91 -10.79
CA TYR A 140 -10.63 -4.84 -11.35
C TYR A 140 -11.70 -5.20 -10.33
N ASP A 141 -12.95 -5.09 -10.76
CA ASP A 141 -14.08 -5.75 -10.15
C ASP A 141 -14.36 -7.03 -10.93
N GLY A 142 -13.95 -8.17 -10.37
CA GLY A 142 -14.11 -9.49 -10.96
C GLY A 142 -15.57 -9.94 -11.06
N THR A 143 -16.47 -9.39 -10.26
CA THR A 143 -17.89 -9.78 -10.27
C THR A 143 -18.58 -9.27 -11.53
N SER A 144 -18.28 -8.01 -11.91
CA SER A 144 -18.77 -7.42 -13.15
C SER A 144 -17.87 -7.72 -14.34
N GLY A 145 -16.59 -8.04 -14.10
CA GLY A 145 -15.54 -8.19 -15.11
C GLY A 145 -15.05 -6.86 -15.66
N LYS A 146 -15.30 -5.74 -14.96
CA LYS A 146 -14.89 -4.41 -15.38
C LYS A 146 -13.53 -4.05 -14.79
N SER A 147 -12.77 -3.27 -15.55
CA SER A 147 -11.52 -2.68 -15.10
C SER A 147 -11.58 -1.15 -15.16
N TYR A 148 -10.91 -0.51 -14.21
CA TYR A 148 -10.92 0.94 -14.02
C TYR A 148 -9.50 1.44 -13.87
N SER A 149 -9.23 2.65 -14.36
CA SER A 149 -8.01 3.40 -14.09
C SER A 149 -8.24 4.55 -13.10
N GLU A 150 -9.43 4.60 -12.50
CA GLU A 150 -9.87 5.63 -11.56
C GLU A 150 -10.84 5.02 -10.54
N GLY A 151 -10.99 5.67 -9.38
CA GLY A 151 -11.80 5.20 -8.28
C GLY A 151 -11.11 4.13 -7.42
N CYS A 152 -11.90 3.35 -6.70
CA CYS A 152 -11.43 2.31 -5.80
C CYS A 152 -12.29 1.05 -5.93
N VAL A 153 -11.69 -0.13 -5.96
CA VAL A 153 -12.42 -1.39 -5.81
C VAL A 153 -12.15 -1.92 -4.42
N ALA A 154 -13.22 -2.21 -3.68
CA ALA A 154 -13.15 -2.81 -2.36
C ALA A 154 -13.84 -4.17 -2.34
N LEU A 155 -13.29 -5.07 -1.54
CA LEU A 155 -13.98 -6.25 -1.04
C LEU A 155 -14.25 -6.07 0.45
N HIS A 156 -15.50 -6.13 0.85
CA HIS A 156 -15.97 -6.05 2.24
C HIS A 156 -16.25 -7.46 2.75
N ALA A 157 -15.57 -7.88 3.80
CA ALA A 157 -15.63 -9.22 4.34
C ALA A 157 -16.17 -9.21 5.78
N THR A 158 -17.27 -9.93 6.03
CA THR A 158 -17.83 -10.11 7.38
C THR A 158 -17.22 -11.32 8.05
N LEU A 159 -17.01 -11.24 9.37
CA LEU A 159 -16.48 -12.36 10.15
C LEU A 159 -17.54 -12.99 11.06
N PRO A 160 -17.34 -14.26 11.46
CA PRO A 160 -17.99 -14.85 12.62
C PRO A 160 -17.61 -14.13 13.92
N LYS A 161 -18.50 -14.15 14.93
CA LYS A 161 -18.32 -13.41 16.20
C LYS A 161 -17.14 -13.90 17.05
N ASP A 162 -16.71 -15.13 16.85
CA ASP A 162 -15.58 -15.77 17.53
C ASP A 162 -14.24 -15.46 16.85
N LYS A 163 -14.23 -14.67 15.77
CA LYS A 163 -13.03 -14.22 15.07
C LYS A 163 -12.79 -12.73 15.27
N MET A 164 -11.54 -12.31 15.24
CA MET A 164 -11.12 -10.91 15.17
C MET A 164 -10.05 -10.70 14.12
N VAL A 165 -9.79 -9.43 13.82
CA VAL A 165 -8.77 -9.00 12.86
C VAL A 165 -7.67 -8.26 13.60
N SER A 166 -6.44 -8.56 13.21
CA SER A 166 -5.26 -7.78 13.56
C SER A 166 -4.64 -7.23 12.28
N VAL A 167 -4.46 -5.90 12.22
CA VAL A 167 -3.76 -5.21 11.13
C VAL A 167 -2.39 -4.81 11.64
N GLY A 168 -1.34 -5.18 10.91
CA GLY A 168 0.03 -4.80 11.25
C GLY A 168 0.71 -4.01 10.15
N ILE A 169 1.54 -3.07 10.57
CA ILE A 169 2.40 -2.23 9.73
C ILE A 169 3.84 -2.49 10.17
N VAL A 170 4.68 -2.91 9.24
CA VAL A 170 6.13 -3.04 9.46
C VAL A 170 6.80 -1.83 8.81
N ASN A 171 7.37 -0.94 9.63
CA ASN A 171 8.09 0.24 9.19
C ASN A 171 9.51 0.29 9.79
N CYS A 172 10.52 0.09 8.95
CA CYS A 172 11.91 0.10 9.39
C CYS A 172 12.45 1.50 9.72
N PHE A 173 11.73 2.56 9.33
CA PHE A 173 12.20 3.92 9.48
C PHE A 173 11.78 4.53 10.81
N LYS A 174 12.68 5.32 11.38
CA LYS A 174 12.46 6.14 12.56
C LYS A 174 12.90 7.56 12.24
N GLN A 175 12.33 8.53 12.95
CA GLN A 175 12.83 9.90 12.89
C GLN A 175 14.33 9.92 13.24
N GLY A 176 15.11 10.61 12.42
CA GLY A 176 16.49 10.95 12.74
C GLY A 176 16.59 12.14 13.68
N ASP A 177 17.82 12.43 14.10
CA ASP A 177 18.13 13.54 15.02
C ASP A 177 18.35 14.88 14.30
N GLY A 178 18.09 14.93 12.97
CA GLY A 178 18.24 16.12 12.13
C GLY A 178 17.13 17.16 12.34
N ASP A 179 17.08 18.17 11.48
CA ASP A 179 16.15 19.30 11.61
C ASP A 179 14.67 18.88 11.62
N VAL A 180 13.85 19.67 12.31
CA VAL A 180 12.38 19.59 12.24
C VAL A 180 11.91 20.24 10.94
N LEU A 181 11.14 19.51 10.17
CA LEU A 181 10.54 19.94 8.92
C LEU A 181 9.02 20.03 9.11
N THR A 182 8.44 21.20 8.83
CA THR A 182 6.99 21.37 8.77
C THR A 182 6.60 22.06 7.46
N PHE A 183 5.35 21.84 7.04
CA PHE A 183 4.84 22.33 5.76
C PHE A 183 3.60 23.21 5.98
N ALA A 184 3.46 24.24 5.14
CA ALA A 184 2.36 25.20 5.25
C ALA A 184 1.06 24.70 4.59
N GLN A 185 1.17 23.68 3.73
CA GLN A 185 0.07 23.12 2.95
C GLN A 185 0.24 21.61 2.86
N ASP A 186 -0.88 20.92 2.68
CA ASP A 186 -0.89 19.50 2.39
C ASP A 186 -0.48 19.28 0.93
N GLY A 187 0.20 18.19 0.62
CA GLY A 187 0.49 17.88 -0.78
C GLY A 187 1.68 16.98 -1.03
N PHE A 188 1.81 16.59 -2.30
CA PHE A 188 2.90 15.78 -2.83
C PHE A 188 4.04 16.64 -3.40
N ASP A 189 3.72 17.87 -3.82
CA ASP A 189 4.63 18.77 -4.51
C ASP A 189 5.01 19.94 -3.61
N ILE A 190 6.29 20.00 -3.23
CA ILE A 190 6.79 20.88 -2.19
C ILE A 190 7.83 21.82 -2.76
N GLY A 191 7.55 23.12 -2.72
CA GLY A 191 8.55 24.15 -3.00
C GLY A 191 9.29 24.64 -1.75
N GLN A 192 8.55 24.87 -0.66
CA GLN A 192 9.09 25.40 0.58
C GLN A 192 8.75 24.53 1.79
N ALA A 193 9.69 24.48 2.73
CA ALA A 193 9.52 23.88 4.05
C ALA A 193 9.94 24.88 5.14
N LEU A 194 9.39 24.75 6.33
CA LEU A 194 9.91 25.40 7.53
C LEU A 194 10.92 24.45 8.17
N VAL A 195 12.21 24.81 8.06
CA VAL A 195 13.31 24.08 8.68
C VAL A 195 13.59 24.71 10.04
N ASN A 196 13.31 23.98 11.11
CA ASN A 196 13.33 24.50 12.49
C ASN A 196 12.54 25.83 12.63
N GLY A 197 11.38 25.90 11.96
CA GLY A 197 10.52 27.08 11.95
C GLY A 197 10.94 28.20 10.98
N VAL A 198 12.05 28.04 10.25
CA VAL A 198 12.54 29.06 9.31
C VAL A 198 12.20 28.64 7.87
N PRO A 199 11.51 29.48 7.07
CA PRO A 199 11.24 29.19 5.67
C PRO A 199 12.53 28.98 4.87
N ARG A 200 12.56 27.87 4.13
CA ARG A 200 13.63 27.50 3.20
C ARG A 200 13.02 26.91 1.93
N ASP A 201 13.72 27.11 0.83
CA ASP A 201 13.51 26.29 -0.35
C ASP A 201 13.86 24.83 0.00
N PHE A 202 12.93 23.92 -0.26
CA PHE A 202 13.10 22.55 0.18
C PHE A 202 14.05 21.75 -0.71
N ALA A 203 14.08 22.01 -2.02
CA ALA A 203 14.99 21.36 -2.96
C ALA A 203 16.44 21.77 -2.69
N GLU A 204 16.69 23.06 -2.45
CA GLU A 204 18.00 23.58 -2.04
C GLU A 204 18.42 23.00 -0.69
N TYR A 205 17.52 22.94 0.29
CA TYR A 205 17.81 22.38 1.60
C TYR A 205 18.25 20.91 1.52
N LEU A 206 17.49 20.06 0.81
CA LEU A 206 17.82 18.64 0.68
C LEU A 206 19.17 18.46 -0.03
N THR A 207 19.42 19.24 -1.08
CA THR A 207 20.67 19.16 -1.85
C THR A 207 21.87 19.63 -1.04
N ALA A 208 21.77 20.79 -0.38
CA ALA A 208 22.87 21.37 0.40
C ALA A 208 23.27 20.47 1.59
N ASN A 209 22.30 19.76 2.17
CA ASN A 209 22.54 18.81 3.26
C ASN A 209 22.85 17.39 2.77
N GLN A 210 22.96 17.18 1.45
CA GLN A 210 23.26 15.88 0.83
C GLN A 210 22.34 14.75 1.30
N ILE A 211 21.04 15.08 1.44
CA ILE A 211 20.05 14.12 1.91
C ILE A 211 19.90 12.97 0.91
N ASP A 212 20.02 11.74 1.40
CA ASP A 212 19.74 10.54 0.62
C ASP A 212 18.23 10.43 0.37
N VAL A 213 17.81 10.58 -0.89
CA VAL A 213 16.41 10.53 -1.31
C VAL A 213 15.72 9.19 -1.05
N ARG A 214 16.47 8.13 -0.73
CA ARG A 214 15.93 6.83 -0.32
C ARG A 214 15.36 6.86 1.11
N LEU A 215 15.78 7.85 1.92
CA LEU A 215 15.29 8.04 3.28
C LEU A 215 14.01 8.89 3.25
N PRO A 216 12.88 8.39 3.78
CA PRO A 216 11.65 9.16 3.83
C PRO A 216 11.74 10.29 4.86
N LEU A 217 10.82 11.24 4.73
CA LEU A 217 10.38 12.05 5.85
C LEU A 217 9.56 11.14 6.79
N VAL A 218 9.78 11.21 8.09
CA VAL A 218 9.05 10.43 9.09
C VAL A 218 8.34 11.37 10.05
N ALA A 219 7.03 11.20 10.17
CA ALA A 219 6.21 11.83 11.20
C ALA A 219 5.89 10.82 12.33
N ASP A 220 5.71 11.34 13.55
CA ASP A 220 5.33 10.57 14.72
C ASP A 220 3.88 10.90 15.12
N TYR A 221 2.95 10.01 14.77
CA TYR A 221 1.54 10.10 15.14
C TYR A 221 1.29 9.30 16.41
N ASN A 222 1.56 9.91 17.57
CA ASN A 222 1.34 9.31 18.90
C ASN A 222 2.02 7.93 19.09
N GLY A 223 3.23 7.76 18.55
CA GLY A 223 4.00 6.52 18.62
C GLY A 223 4.08 5.81 17.27
N GLU A 224 3.10 5.99 16.39
CA GLU A 224 3.08 5.39 15.05
C GLU A 224 3.95 6.19 14.08
N LYS A 225 4.83 5.52 13.35
CA LYS A 225 5.78 6.18 12.43
C LYS A 225 5.23 6.11 11.01
N ILE A 226 4.89 7.27 10.46
CA ILE A 226 4.31 7.40 9.13
C ILE A 226 5.31 8.09 8.20
N ASN A 227 5.54 7.47 7.04
CA ASN A 227 6.52 7.90 6.07
C ASN A 227 5.88 8.84 5.02
N ALA A 228 6.67 9.80 4.55
CA ALA A 228 6.45 10.51 3.30
C ALA A 228 7.75 10.42 2.47
N SER A 229 7.82 9.40 1.60
CA SER A 229 8.98 9.12 0.75
C SER A 229 9.17 10.17 -0.34
N ILE A 230 10.43 10.52 -0.60
CA ILE A 230 10.82 11.43 -1.67
C ILE A 230 10.84 10.68 -3.01
N GLN A 231 10.17 11.24 -4.02
CA GLN A 231 10.20 10.73 -5.39
C GLN A 231 11.33 11.37 -6.20
N SER A 232 11.42 12.70 -6.18
CA SER A 232 12.41 13.44 -6.96
C SER A 232 12.69 14.82 -6.36
N ILE A 233 13.87 15.35 -6.69
CA ILE A 233 14.27 16.71 -6.40
C ILE A 233 14.57 17.37 -7.74
N ASP A 234 13.83 18.42 -8.08
CA ASP A 234 14.04 19.29 -9.24
C ASP A 234 14.52 20.65 -8.72
N GLN A 235 15.83 20.87 -8.78
CA GLN A 235 16.45 22.11 -8.29
C GLN A 235 16.13 23.30 -9.19
N ASP A 236 16.07 23.09 -10.51
CA ASP A 236 15.80 24.17 -11.48
C ASP A 236 14.36 24.66 -11.32
N ALA A 237 13.41 23.76 -11.05
CA ALA A 237 12.02 24.08 -10.79
C ALA A 237 11.72 24.43 -9.32
N HIS A 238 12.71 24.40 -8.42
CA HIS A 238 12.54 24.62 -6.98
C HIS A 238 11.43 23.73 -6.39
N LYS A 239 11.45 22.43 -6.72
CA LYS A 239 10.35 21.50 -6.46
C LYS A 239 10.86 20.14 -5.99
N VAL A 240 10.26 19.62 -4.93
CA VAL A 240 10.41 18.24 -4.47
C VAL A 240 9.08 17.54 -4.63
N THR A 241 9.05 16.41 -5.33
CA THR A 241 7.85 15.57 -5.43
C THR A 241 7.99 14.38 -4.50
N LEU A 242 6.91 14.01 -3.82
CA LEU A 242 6.81 12.92 -2.86
C LEU A 242 5.90 11.80 -3.40
N TYR A 243 6.09 10.58 -2.91
CA TYR A 243 5.19 9.45 -3.19
C TYR A 243 3.95 9.42 -2.28
N ALA A 244 4.01 10.05 -1.11
CA ALA A 244 2.87 10.29 -0.21
C ALA A 244 2.87 11.75 0.22
N PRO A 245 1.68 12.31 0.54
CA PRO A 245 1.60 13.72 0.88
C PRO A 245 2.18 14.00 2.26
N VAL A 246 2.68 15.22 2.44
CA VAL A 246 2.87 15.80 3.77
C VAL A 246 1.59 16.53 4.20
N PHE A 247 1.43 16.70 5.51
CA PHE A 247 0.30 17.38 6.10
C PHE A 247 0.73 18.64 6.85
N ARG A 248 -0.07 19.68 6.73
CA ARG A 248 0.16 20.99 7.34
C ARG A 248 0.22 20.86 8.85
N GLY A 249 1.26 21.45 9.43
CA GLY A 249 1.48 21.49 10.88
C GLY A 249 1.91 20.16 11.49
N VAL A 250 2.12 19.11 10.69
CA VAL A 250 2.77 17.87 11.14
C VAL A 250 4.27 18.06 11.11
N GLU A 251 4.94 17.62 12.18
CA GLU A 251 6.39 17.62 12.30
C GLU A 251 6.98 16.36 11.68
N TYR A 252 7.88 16.57 10.72
CA TYR A 252 8.65 15.53 10.07
C TYR A 252 10.13 15.67 10.37
N ARG A 253 10.85 14.55 10.29
CA ARG A 253 12.32 14.53 10.23
C ARG A 253 12.77 13.55 9.15
N ILE A 254 13.93 13.80 8.54
CA ILE A 254 14.55 12.78 7.66
C ILE A 254 14.83 11.53 8.49
N ALA A 255 14.55 10.36 7.94
CA ALA A 255 14.74 9.09 8.63
C ALA A 255 16.22 8.85 9.00
N THR A 256 16.45 8.16 10.11
CA THR A 256 17.79 7.62 10.40
C THR A 256 18.18 6.61 9.31
N PRO A 257 19.42 6.66 8.78
CA PRO A 257 19.90 5.68 7.81
C PRO A 257 19.77 4.25 8.34
N VAL A 258 19.23 3.35 7.52
CA VAL A 258 19.12 1.93 7.84
C VAL A 258 20.31 1.19 7.21
N ALA A 259 21.27 0.78 8.03
CA ALA A 259 22.53 0.20 7.55
C ALA A 259 22.36 -1.13 6.80
N ASN A 260 21.49 -2.01 7.31
CA ASN A 260 21.11 -3.26 6.67
C ASN A 260 19.59 -3.40 6.71
N TYR A 261 18.92 -2.90 5.66
CA TYR A 261 17.47 -2.90 5.62
C TYR A 261 16.90 -4.31 5.69
N VAL A 262 17.51 -5.31 5.03
CA VAL A 262 17.01 -6.69 5.06
C VAL A 262 17.02 -7.25 6.47
N GLU A 263 18.10 -7.02 7.22
CA GLU A 263 18.22 -7.49 8.59
C GLU A 263 17.27 -6.75 9.53
N GLU A 264 17.19 -5.42 9.44
CA GLU A 264 16.26 -4.63 10.26
C GLU A 264 14.80 -4.99 9.95
N PHE A 265 14.46 -5.11 8.67
CA PHE A 265 13.14 -5.55 8.22
C PHE A 265 12.82 -6.94 8.76
N SER A 266 13.72 -7.90 8.59
CA SER A 266 13.54 -9.27 9.13
C SER A 266 13.39 -9.29 10.65
N ARG A 267 14.08 -8.38 11.36
CA ARG A 267 13.97 -8.24 12.82
C ARG A 267 12.61 -7.67 13.25
N GLN A 268 12.03 -6.80 12.43
CA GLN A 268 10.73 -6.20 12.68
C GLN A 268 9.57 -7.08 12.20
N LEU A 269 9.84 -8.08 11.36
CA LEU A 269 8.80 -9.02 10.95
C LEU A 269 8.24 -9.76 12.18
N PRO A 270 6.92 -9.73 12.37
CA PRO A 270 6.27 -10.38 13.51
C PRO A 270 6.44 -11.89 13.40
N GLN A 271 7.02 -12.49 14.44
CA GLN A 271 7.27 -13.94 14.50
C GLN A 271 5.98 -14.76 14.74
N THR A 272 4.90 -14.10 15.16
CA THR A 272 3.61 -14.72 15.46
C THR A 272 2.70 -14.83 14.26
N VAL A 273 2.99 -14.09 13.17
CA VAL A 273 2.15 -14.10 11.99
C VAL A 273 2.27 -15.43 11.27
N ARG A 274 1.13 -16.08 11.08
CA ARG A 274 1.02 -17.32 10.32
C ARG A 274 -0.15 -17.20 9.37
N SER A 275 0.10 -17.54 8.10
CA SER A 275 -0.94 -17.53 7.06
C SER A 275 -1.80 -16.27 7.08
N PRO A 276 -1.21 -15.07 6.89
CA PRO A 276 -1.98 -13.84 6.84
C PRO A 276 -3.07 -13.93 5.75
N GLU A 277 -4.24 -13.38 6.04
CA GLU A 277 -5.35 -13.26 5.08
C GLU A 277 -4.95 -12.36 3.89
N PHE A 278 -4.16 -11.33 4.19
CA PHE A 278 -3.65 -10.38 3.22
C PHE A 278 -2.27 -9.89 3.64
N SER A 279 -1.38 -9.69 2.68
CA SER A 279 -0.20 -8.85 2.88
C SER A 279 0.26 -8.21 1.57
N CYS A 280 0.90 -7.05 1.66
CA CYS A 280 1.55 -6.38 0.54
C CYS A 280 2.78 -5.59 1.02
N ASN A 281 3.71 -5.33 0.12
CA ASN A 281 4.97 -4.65 0.42
C ASN A 281 5.17 -3.46 -0.54
N CYS A 282 5.87 -2.41 -0.12
CA CYS A 282 6.19 -1.30 -1.01
C CYS A 282 7.19 -1.69 -2.11
N ILE A 283 7.00 -1.15 -3.32
CA ILE A 283 7.97 -1.22 -4.41
C ILE A 283 9.30 -0.57 -4.03
N LEU A 284 9.26 0.48 -3.21
CA LEU A 284 10.47 1.13 -2.71
C LEU A 284 11.27 0.21 -1.78
N ASN A 285 10.62 -0.65 -1.00
CA ASN A 285 11.31 -1.64 -0.19
C ASN A 285 11.95 -2.71 -1.08
N PHE A 286 11.26 -3.13 -2.13
CA PHE A 286 11.80 -4.09 -3.10
C PHE A 286 13.06 -3.57 -3.80
N LEU A 287 13.03 -2.32 -4.25
CA LEU A 287 14.14 -1.68 -4.95
C LEU A 287 15.30 -1.36 -4.01
N TYR A 288 15.05 -0.68 -2.90
CA TYR A 288 16.12 -0.17 -2.03
C TYR A 288 16.74 -1.25 -1.14
N SER A 289 16.04 -2.37 -0.94
CA SER A 289 16.52 -3.50 -0.13
C SER A 289 16.97 -4.69 -0.98
N GLU A 290 16.93 -4.54 -2.32
CA GLU A 290 17.25 -5.59 -3.27
C GLU A 290 16.53 -6.90 -2.90
N LEU A 291 15.20 -6.84 -2.74
CA LEU A 291 14.42 -7.99 -2.26
C LEU A 291 14.29 -9.11 -3.29
N GLU A 292 14.75 -8.89 -4.52
CA GLU A 292 14.78 -9.93 -5.55
C GLU A 292 15.59 -11.15 -5.06
N GLY A 293 14.95 -12.32 -5.10
CA GLY A 293 15.49 -13.58 -4.56
C GLY A 293 15.54 -13.69 -3.02
N LYS A 294 15.22 -12.63 -2.27
CA LYS A 294 15.16 -12.65 -0.79
C LYS A 294 13.74 -12.95 -0.31
N ARG A 295 13.61 -13.52 0.90
CA ARG A 295 12.33 -13.99 1.46
C ARG A 295 11.91 -13.16 2.67
N THR A 296 10.60 -13.05 2.88
CA THR A 296 9.94 -12.36 4.01
C THR A 296 9.12 -13.32 4.89
N GLY A 297 9.44 -14.62 4.85
CA GLY A 297 8.68 -15.64 5.59
C GLY A 297 7.28 -15.85 5.00
N GLU A 298 6.26 -15.81 5.87
CA GLU A 298 4.85 -16.03 5.50
C GLU A 298 4.19 -14.78 4.87
N LEU A 299 4.84 -13.63 4.94
CA LEU A 299 4.32 -12.35 4.43
C LEU A 299 4.60 -12.23 2.93
N ILE A 300 3.84 -13.01 2.16
CA ILE A 300 3.87 -13.04 0.69
C ILE A 300 2.72 -12.23 0.10
N GLY A 301 2.94 -11.59 -1.04
CA GLY A 301 1.98 -10.64 -1.59
C GLY A 301 2.49 -9.90 -2.81
N PRO A 302 1.65 -9.02 -3.38
CA PRO A 302 2.13 -8.05 -4.36
C PRO A 302 3.10 -7.05 -3.74
N VAL A 303 4.02 -6.57 -4.56
CA VAL A 303 4.96 -5.48 -4.26
C VAL A 303 4.48 -4.22 -5.00
N THR A 304 3.93 -3.26 -4.28
CA THR A 304 2.92 -2.30 -4.76
C THR A 304 3.41 -0.86 -4.68
N PHE A 305 2.68 0.08 -5.29
CA PHE A 305 3.10 1.49 -5.36
C PHE A 305 2.77 2.30 -4.10
N GLY A 306 2.16 1.65 -3.12
CA GLY A 306 1.68 2.20 -1.88
C GLY A 306 0.83 1.15 -1.18
N GLU A 307 0.75 1.25 0.14
CA GLU A 307 0.04 0.30 0.97
C GLU A 307 -1.08 1.02 1.68
N VAL A 308 -2.17 0.32 1.98
CA VAL A 308 -3.26 0.89 2.79
C VAL A 308 -3.35 0.10 4.07
N ALA A 309 -3.23 0.80 5.19
CA ALA A 309 -3.69 0.35 6.50
C ALA A 309 -4.38 1.55 7.15
N TYR A 310 -5.71 1.56 7.07
CA TYR A 310 -6.58 2.72 7.30
C TYR A 310 -6.30 3.85 6.30
N GLN A 311 -5.15 4.53 6.41
CA GLN A 311 -4.68 5.55 5.49
C GLN A 311 -3.63 5.01 4.51
N LEU A 312 -3.24 5.83 3.53
CA LEU A 312 -2.14 5.49 2.63
C LEU A 312 -0.80 5.50 3.38
N LEU A 313 0.03 4.50 3.10
CA LEU A 313 1.39 4.33 3.60
C LEU A 313 2.35 4.12 2.42
N ASN A 314 3.64 4.36 2.67
CA ASN A 314 4.71 4.00 1.74
C ASN A 314 5.95 3.54 2.50
N GLN A 315 6.81 2.78 1.80
CA GLN A 315 8.00 2.17 2.38
C GLN A 315 7.69 1.30 3.61
N THR A 316 6.58 0.58 3.60
CA THR A 316 6.17 -0.33 4.67
C THR A 316 5.91 -1.74 4.14
N LEU A 317 5.53 -2.63 5.04
CA LEU A 317 4.79 -3.83 4.69
C LEU A 317 3.51 -3.81 5.54
N VAL A 318 2.38 -4.07 4.90
CA VAL A 318 1.08 -4.19 5.58
C VAL A 318 0.63 -5.63 5.51
N TYR A 319 0.06 -6.11 6.61
CA TYR A 319 -0.61 -7.40 6.65
C TYR A 319 -1.89 -7.35 7.49
N LEU A 320 -2.77 -8.31 7.22
CA LEU A 320 -3.98 -8.57 7.97
C LEU A 320 -4.01 -10.05 8.34
N GLN A 321 -4.29 -10.34 9.60
CA GLN A 321 -4.48 -11.70 10.09
C GLN A 321 -5.85 -11.82 10.77
N ILE A 322 -6.50 -12.97 10.56
CA ILE A 322 -7.71 -13.35 11.26
C ILE A 322 -7.30 -14.28 12.42
N GLU A 323 -7.78 -13.96 13.62
CA GLU A 323 -7.43 -14.66 14.86
C GLU A 323 -8.70 -15.07 15.62
N ASP A 324 -8.59 -16.07 16.48
CA ASP A 324 -9.64 -16.39 17.43
C ASP A 324 -9.74 -15.27 18.48
N MET A 325 -10.96 -14.89 18.85
CA MET A 325 -11.18 -13.99 19.96
C MET A 325 -10.58 -14.59 21.26
N PRO A 326 -9.87 -13.80 22.08
CA PRO A 326 -9.41 -14.26 23.38
C PRO A 326 -10.62 -14.70 24.22
N THR A 327 -10.56 -15.91 24.77
CA THR A 327 -11.55 -16.45 25.71
C THR A 327 -11.54 -15.72 27.04
#